data_AF-A0A6I5RI93-F1
#
_entry.id   AF-A0A6I5RI93-F1
#
_cell.length_a   1.000
_cell.length_b   1.000
_cell.length_c   1.000
_cell.angle_alpha   90.00
_cell.angle_beta   90.00
_cell.angle_gamma   90.00
#
_symmetry.space_group_name_H-M   'P 1'
#
loop_
_entity.id
_entity.type
_entity.pdbx_description
1 polymer ?
#
loop_
_entity_poly.entity_id
_entity_poly.type
_entity_poly.pdbx_seq_one_letter_code
_entity_poly.pdbx_strand_id
1 'polypeptide(L)'
;ADPVHFLQIWILPDTPGLTPSYDEKVFSTADKQGQWRQVASHNPVEGAVHINQDVDIYATVLTAGDRQPFTFCPGRYGWVQVASGKISLNGHFLEAGDGAAISDETLLDIQAHSDAEVLLFDLA
;
A
#
# COMPACT_ATOMS: atom_id res chain seq x y z
N ALA A 1 -2.88 4.96 30.31
CA ALA A 1 -3.56 4.72 29.03
C ALA A 1 -2.51 4.92 27.96
N ASP A 2 -2.27 3.89 27.16
CA ASP A 2 -1.24 3.95 26.13
C ASP A 2 -1.83 4.57 24.85
N PRO A 3 -1.10 5.47 24.17
CA PRO A 3 -1.59 6.12 22.96
C PRO A 3 -1.72 5.12 21.81
N VAL A 4 -2.75 5.29 20.97
CA VAL A 4 -2.91 4.54 19.73
C VAL A 4 -2.41 5.39 18.55
N HIS A 5 -1.76 4.75 17.57
CA HIS A 5 -1.32 5.38 16.33
C HIS A 5 -1.61 4.43 15.17
N PHE A 6 -2.44 4.88 14.23
CA PHE A 6 -2.87 4.09 13.08
C PHE A 6 -3.33 4.99 11.94
N LEU A 7 -3.36 4.44 10.73
CA LEU A 7 -3.91 5.10 9.54
C LEU A 7 -5.39 4.75 9.39
N GLN A 8 -6.22 5.75 9.10
CA GLN A 8 -7.61 5.56 8.70
C GLN A 8 -7.74 5.89 7.22
N ILE A 9 -8.10 4.87 6.43
CA ILE A 9 -8.23 4.96 4.98
C ILE A 9 -9.71 4.76 4.63
N TRP A 10 -10.23 5.67 3.81
CA TRP A 10 -11.62 5.63 3.35
C TRP A 10 -11.62 5.40 1.85
N ILE A 11 -12.25 4.30 1.43
CA ILE A 11 -12.37 3.91 0.02
C ILE A 11 -13.86 3.94 -0.31
N LEU A 12 -14.23 4.72 -1.31
CA LEU A 12 -15.61 4.74 -1.80
C LEU A 12 -15.87 3.40 -2.51
N PRO A 13 -16.95 2.65 -2.17
CA PRO A 13 -17.27 1.43 -2.90
C PRO A 13 -17.77 1.74 -4.31
N ASP A 14 -17.59 0.78 -5.23
CA ASP A 14 -18.08 0.87 -6.61
C ASP A 14 -19.62 0.80 -6.71
N THR A 15 -20.26 0.22 -5.69
CA THR A 15 -21.69 -0.07 -5.66
C THR A 15 -22.32 0.51 -4.39
N PRO A 16 -23.38 1.34 -4.50
CA PRO A 16 -24.08 1.87 -3.33
C PRO A 16 -25.01 0.83 -2.70
N GLY A 17 -25.33 1.02 -1.42
CA GLY A 17 -26.37 0.24 -0.74
C GLY A 17 -25.99 -1.22 -0.44
N LEU A 18 -24.69 -1.52 -0.42
CA LEU A 18 -24.17 -2.84 -0.04
C LEU A 18 -24.54 -3.18 1.41
N THR A 19 -24.74 -4.47 1.69
CA THR A 19 -24.89 -4.97 3.06
C THR A 19 -23.60 -4.70 3.84
N PRO A 20 -23.67 -4.09 5.04
CA PRO A 20 -22.48 -3.88 5.86
C PRO A 20 -21.76 -5.20 6.17
N SER A 21 -20.43 -5.17 6.08
CA SER A 21 -19.56 -6.30 6.40
C SER A 21 -18.34 -5.81 7.19
N TYR A 22 -17.72 -6.70 7.94
CA TYR A 22 -16.47 -6.47 8.66
C TYR A 22 -15.53 -7.65 8.44
N ASP A 23 -14.27 -7.35 8.17
CA ASP A 23 -13.21 -8.34 8.05
C ASP A 23 -11.92 -7.78 8.67
N GLU A 24 -11.15 -8.66 9.30
CA GLU A 24 -9.90 -8.33 9.96
C GLU A 24 -8.89 -9.45 9.68
N LYS A 25 -7.69 -9.05 9.27
CA LYS A 25 -6.58 -9.96 8.99
C LYS A 25 -5.31 -9.44 9.66
N VAL A 26 -4.53 -10.36 10.20
CA VAL A 26 -3.20 -10.07 10.74
C VAL A 26 -2.16 -10.43 9.68
N PHE A 27 -1.32 -9.46 9.35
CA PHE A 27 -0.17 -9.65 8.46
C PHE A 27 1.10 -9.52 9.28
N SER A 28 1.88 -10.60 9.37
CA SER A 28 3.17 -10.58 10.06
C SER A 28 4.19 -9.73 9.30
N THR A 29 5.25 -9.28 9.96
CA THR A 29 6.37 -8.60 9.28
C THR A 29 6.98 -9.51 8.21
N ALA A 30 7.08 -10.81 8.48
CA ALA A 30 7.61 -11.79 7.53
C ALA A 30 6.78 -11.87 6.24
N ASP A 31 5.47 -11.65 6.30
CA ASP A 31 4.61 -11.64 5.11
C ASP A 31 4.93 -10.47 4.17
N LYS A 32 5.52 -9.40 4.70
CA LYS A 32 5.73 -8.10 4.01
C LYS A 32 7.20 -7.77 3.76
N GLN A 33 8.14 -8.53 4.33
CA GLN A 33 9.57 -8.20 4.30
C GLN A 33 10.15 -8.37 2.89
N GLY A 34 10.64 -7.28 2.30
CA GLY A 34 11.29 -7.29 0.98
C GLY A 34 10.40 -7.79 -0.16
N GLN A 35 9.07 -7.67 0.00
CA GLN A 35 8.09 -8.07 -1.00
C GLN A 35 6.77 -7.31 -0.83
N TRP A 36 5.98 -7.24 -1.90
CA TRP A 36 4.60 -6.72 -1.83
C TRP A 36 3.64 -7.77 -1.30
N ARG A 37 3.00 -7.49 -0.16
CA ARG A 37 1.86 -8.26 0.33
C ARG A 37 0.58 -7.53 -0.02
N GLN A 38 -0.29 -8.14 -0.83
CA GLN A 38 -1.66 -7.63 -1.02
C GLN A 38 -2.41 -7.75 0.32
N VAL A 39 -2.80 -6.63 0.92
CA VAL A 39 -3.49 -6.59 2.22
C VAL A 39 -4.99 -6.41 2.05
N ALA A 40 -5.43 -5.77 0.98
CA ALA A 40 -6.84 -5.64 0.62
C ALA A 40 -7.04 -5.58 -0.90
N SER A 41 -8.14 -6.14 -1.41
CA SER A 41 -8.45 -6.18 -2.83
C SER A 41 -9.93 -6.49 -3.10
N HIS A 42 -10.42 -6.15 -4.29
CA HIS A 42 -11.67 -6.70 -4.82
C HIS A 42 -11.60 -8.20 -5.09
N ASN A 43 -10.44 -8.69 -5.53
CA ASN A 43 -10.18 -10.09 -5.83
C ASN A 43 -9.04 -10.59 -4.93
N PRO A 44 -9.28 -10.70 -3.61
CA PRO A 44 -8.21 -10.95 -2.64
C PRO A 44 -7.56 -12.31 -2.86
N VAL A 45 -6.22 -12.32 -2.86
CA VAL A 45 -5.46 -13.55 -2.65
C VAL A 45 -5.74 -14.12 -1.25
N GLU A 46 -5.40 -15.38 -1.02
CA GLU A 46 -5.59 -16.01 0.29
C GLU A 46 -4.99 -15.15 1.43
N GLY A 47 -5.81 -14.88 2.45
CA GLY A 47 -5.44 -14.08 3.62
C GLY A 47 -5.49 -12.56 3.45
N ALA A 48 -5.82 -12.03 2.27
CA ALA A 48 -6.10 -10.59 2.09
C ALA A 48 -7.56 -10.24 2.45
N VAL A 49 -7.79 -8.98 2.82
CA VAL A 49 -9.13 -8.44 3.12
C VAL A 49 -9.89 -8.17 1.81
N HIS A 50 -11.18 -8.51 1.77
CA HIS A 50 -12.05 -8.15 0.66
C HIS A 50 -12.54 -6.70 0.77
N ILE A 51 -12.48 -5.94 -0.33
CA ILE A 51 -13.03 -4.58 -0.44
C ILE A 51 -13.87 -4.42 -1.72
N ASN A 52 -14.98 -3.68 -1.63
CA ASN A 52 -15.94 -3.53 -2.73
C ASN A 52 -15.57 -2.35 -3.66
N GLN A 53 -14.34 -2.31 -4.16
CA GLN A 53 -13.85 -1.32 -5.11
C GLN A 53 -12.69 -1.92 -5.92
N ASP A 54 -12.53 -1.53 -7.18
CA ASP A 54 -11.40 -1.87 -8.05
C ASP A 54 -10.10 -1.16 -7.60
N VAL A 55 -9.61 -1.60 -6.45
CA VAL A 55 -8.35 -1.18 -5.86
C VAL A 55 -7.64 -2.37 -5.25
N ASP A 56 -6.34 -2.43 -5.45
CA ASP A 56 -5.44 -3.35 -4.77
C ASP A 56 -4.55 -2.56 -3.82
N ILE A 57 -4.54 -2.95 -2.54
CA ILE A 57 -3.69 -2.33 -1.54
C ILE A 57 -2.60 -3.31 -1.18
N TYR A 58 -1.36 -2.84 -1.29
CA TYR A 58 -0.16 -3.57 -0.94
C TYR A 58 0.55 -2.92 0.23
N ALA A 59 1.23 -3.74 1.03
CA ALA A 59 2.15 -3.30 2.06
C ALA A 59 3.51 -3.99 1.86
N THR A 60 4.59 -3.26 2.15
CA THR A 60 5.94 -3.82 2.19
C THR A 60 6.73 -3.24 3.35
N VAL A 61 7.59 -4.06 3.93
CA VAL A 61 8.60 -3.65 4.92
C VAL A 61 9.96 -3.83 4.29
N LEU A 62 10.75 -2.77 4.27
CA LEU A 62 12.05 -2.71 3.61
C LEU A 62 13.14 -2.43 4.65
N THR A 63 14.30 -3.05 4.47
CA THR A 63 15.53 -2.65 5.16
C THR A 63 16.30 -1.63 4.35
N ALA A 64 17.15 -0.83 5.00
CA ALA A 64 17.97 0.17 4.31
C ALA A 64 18.78 -0.45 3.15
N GLY A 65 18.62 0.12 1.94
CA GLY A 65 19.26 -0.36 0.72
C GLY A 65 18.39 -1.29 -0.13
N ASP A 66 17.28 -1.81 0.41
CA ASP A 66 16.34 -2.61 -0.37
C ASP A 66 15.69 -1.80 -1.49
N ARG A 67 15.39 -2.49 -2.60
CA ARG A 67 14.61 -1.95 -3.71
C ARG A 67 13.43 -2.86 -3.98
N GLN A 68 12.26 -2.26 -4.14
CA GLN A 68 11.02 -2.99 -4.31
C GLN A 68 10.20 -2.36 -5.43
N PRO A 69 10.42 -2.75 -6.69
CA PRO A 69 9.69 -2.17 -7.81
C PRO A 69 8.23 -2.60 -7.80
N PHE A 70 7.37 -1.79 -8.42
CA PHE A 70 5.97 -2.14 -8.69
C PHE A 70 5.59 -1.73 -10.11
N THR A 71 4.88 -2.60 -10.83
CA THR A 71 4.42 -2.32 -12.20
C THR A 71 2.91 -2.25 -12.23
N PHE A 72 2.37 -1.12 -12.64
CA PHE A 72 0.93 -0.94 -12.84
C PHE A 72 0.46 -1.59 -14.14
N CYS A 73 -0.77 -2.10 -14.12
CA CYS A 73 -1.50 -2.33 -15.36
C CYS A 73 -1.79 -0.98 -16.06
N PRO A 74 -1.84 -0.94 -17.41
CA PRO A 74 -2.18 0.28 -18.13
C PRO A 74 -3.51 0.90 -17.67
N GLY A 75 -3.53 2.23 -17.53
CA GLY A 75 -4.73 2.99 -17.16
C GLY A 75 -4.99 3.11 -15.67
N ARG A 76 -4.13 2.55 -14.82
CA ARG A 76 -4.24 2.67 -13.36
C ARG A 76 -3.48 3.88 -12.81
N TYR A 77 -3.93 4.36 -11.66
CA TYR A 77 -3.29 5.40 -10.85
C TYR A 77 -2.70 4.79 -9.59
N GLY A 78 -1.76 5.50 -8.98
CA GLY A 78 -1.12 5.05 -7.75
C GLY A 78 -1.28 6.06 -6.62
N TRP A 79 -1.34 5.55 -5.39
CA TRP A 79 -0.95 6.31 -4.21
C TRP A 79 0.10 5.54 -3.44
N VAL A 80 1.23 6.17 -3.11
CA VAL A 80 2.23 5.63 -2.18
C VAL A 80 2.13 6.40 -0.88
N GLN A 81 2.02 5.70 0.24
CA GLN A 81 2.07 6.28 1.59
C GLN A 81 3.25 5.70 2.35
N VAL A 82 4.12 6.56 2.86
CA VAL A 82 5.21 6.14 3.76
C VAL A 82 4.66 6.13 5.18
N ALA A 83 4.46 4.93 5.75
CA ALA A 83 3.97 4.77 7.11
C ALA A 83 5.10 4.99 8.13
N SER A 84 6.32 4.57 7.78
CA SER A 84 7.53 4.81 8.58
C SER A 84 8.78 4.80 7.71
N GLY A 85 9.87 5.37 8.21
CA GLY A 85 11.16 5.37 7.53
C GLY A 85 11.31 6.43 6.44
N LYS A 86 12.24 6.17 5.52
CA LYS A 86 12.60 7.06 4.41
C LYS A 86 12.83 6.25 3.14
N ILE A 87 12.26 6.70 2.05
CA ILE A 87 12.40 6.07 0.73
C ILE A 87 12.70 7.12 -0.34
N SER A 88 13.15 6.67 -1.50
CA SER A 88 13.00 7.40 -2.74
C SER A 88 12.07 6.65 -3.67
N LEU A 89 11.11 7.35 -4.24
CA LEU A 89 10.16 6.88 -5.24
C LEU A 89 10.50 7.53 -6.58
N ASN A 90 10.98 6.76 -7.56
CA ASN A 90 11.43 7.28 -8.87
C ASN A 90 12.41 8.46 -8.74
N GLY A 91 13.27 8.44 -7.72
CA GLY A 91 14.24 9.51 -7.43
C GLY A 91 13.73 10.65 -6.54
N HIS A 92 12.44 10.69 -6.21
CA HIS A 92 11.86 11.66 -5.28
C HIS A 92 11.95 11.14 -3.83
N PHE A 93 12.57 11.90 -2.94
CA PHE A 93 12.66 11.53 -1.52
C PHE A 93 11.33 11.75 -0.80
N LEU A 94 10.95 10.76 0.01
CA LEU A 94 9.77 10.77 0.86
C LEU A 94 10.14 10.23 2.25
N GLU A 95 9.53 10.78 3.29
CA GLU A 95 9.70 10.32 4.67
C GLU A 95 8.37 9.97 5.35
N ALA A 96 8.43 9.41 6.56
CA ALA A 96 7.26 8.98 7.30
C ALA A 96 6.19 10.08 7.40
N GLY A 97 4.98 9.75 6.95
CA GLY A 97 3.84 10.68 6.85
C GLY A 97 3.60 11.21 5.43
N ASP A 98 4.61 11.20 4.56
CA ASP A 98 4.45 11.66 3.18
C ASP A 98 3.61 10.67 2.35
N GLY A 99 2.85 11.26 1.43
CA GLY A 99 2.11 10.55 0.40
C GLY A 99 2.44 11.09 -0.98
N ALA A 100 2.44 10.22 -1.99
CA ALA A 100 2.66 10.59 -3.38
C ALA A 100 1.52 10.03 -4.24
N ALA A 101 0.87 10.91 -5.00
CA ALA A 101 -0.03 10.52 -6.07
C ALA A 101 0.76 10.25 -7.35
N ILE A 102 0.42 9.17 -8.05
CA ILE A 102 1.07 8.75 -9.27
C ILE A 102 0.04 8.74 -10.40
N SER A 103 0.37 9.45 -11.47
CA SER A 103 -0.36 9.43 -12.75
C SER A 103 0.65 9.23 -13.88
N ASP A 104 0.23 8.57 -14.96
CA ASP A 104 1.00 8.40 -16.19
C ASP A 104 2.36 7.67 -16.03
N GLU A 105 2.53 6.89 -14.96
CA GLU A 105 3.70 6.04 -14.76
C GLU A 105 3.32 4.58 -14.62
N THR A 106 4.03 3.72 -15.35
CA THR A 106 3.77 2.28 -15.32
C THR A 106 4.70 1.52 -14.39
N LEU A 107 5.86 2.10 -14.06
CA LEU A 107 6.88 1.46 -13.22
C LEU A 107 7.27 2.40 -12.07
N LEU A 108 7.10 1.90 -10.87
CA LEU A 108 7.64 2.51 -9.66
C LEU A 108 8.92 1.78 -9.26
N ASP A 109 9.98 2.53 -9.02
CA ASP A 109 11.20 2.10 -8.37
C ASP A 109 11.23 2.74 -6.98
N ILE A 110 11.05 1.90 -5.96
CA ILE A 110 11.08 2.30 -4.56
C ILE A 110 12.38 1.79 -3.96
N GLN A 111 13.17 2.70 -3.42
CA GLN A 111 14.43 2.39 -2.73
C GLN A 111 14.37 2.89 -1.29
N ALA A 112 14.70 2.02 -0.34
CA ALA A 112 14.74 2.36 1.08
C ALA A 112 16.08 3.01 1.46
N HIS A 113 16.01 4.18 2.13
CA HIS A 113 17.17 4.88 2.71
C HIS A 113 17.30 4.66 4.21
N SER A 114 16.26 4.10 4.83
CA SER A 114 16.25 3.54 6.18
C SER A 114 15.32 2.33 6.18
N ASP A 115 15.25 1.61 7.29
CA ASP A 115 14.13 0.68 7.49
C ASP A 115 12.81 1.46 7.33
N ALA A 116 11.90 0.92 6.53
CA ALA A 116 10.70 1.63 6.10
C ALA A 116 9.50 0.69 5.95
N GLU A 117 8.31 1.20 6.23
CA GLU A 117 7.05 0.55 5.90
C GLU A 117 6.26 1.44 4.94
N VAL A 118 5.88 0.86 3.82
CA VAL A 118 5.26 1.56 2.70
C VAL A 118 3.96 0.86 2.33
N LEU A 119 2.90 1.65 2.17
CA LEU A 119 1.65 1.22 1.56
C LEU A 119 1.59 1.73 0.13
N LEU A 120 1.12 0.88 -0.77
CA LEU A 120 0.84 1.21 -2.15
C LEU A 120 -0.62 0.89 -2.46
N PHE A 121 -1.32 1.86 -3.04
CA PHE A 121 -2.68 1.72 -3.52
C PHE A 121 -2.63 1.76 -5.03
N ASP A 122 -3.04 0.67 -5.66
CA ASP A 122 -3.19 0.55 -7.09
C ASP A 122 -4.67 0.76 -7.45
N LEU A 123 -5.00 1.84 -8.14
CA LEU A 123 -6.34 2.40 -8.30
C LEU A 123 -6.77 2.39 -9.77
N ALA A 124 -7.97 1.91 -10.09
CA ALA A 124 -8.55 2.00 -11.43
C ALA A 124 -9.18 3.37 -11.75
#